data_AF-A0A963JLN8-F1
#
_entry.id   AF-A0A963JLN8-F1
#
_cell.length_a   1.000
_cell.length_b   1.000
_cell.length_c   1.000
_cell.angle_alpha   90.00
_cell.angle_beta   90.00
_cell.angle_gamma   90.00
#
_symmetry.space_group_name_H-M   'P 1'
#
loop_
_entity.id
_entity.type
_entity.pdbx_description
1 polymer ?
#
loop_
_entity_poly.entity_id
_entity_poly.type
_entity_poly.pdbx_seq_one_letter_code
_entity_poly.pdbx_strand_id
1 'polypeptide(L)'
;SVALAQGVAQALRSRLACLLAQHGLVSAGRTMAQALAVMIEVESLARTYLLALSAGTPSILDAGEMARVVEKFTGYGRKRQAR
;
A
#
# COMPACT_ATOMS: atom_id res chain seq x y z
N SER A 1 0.49 19.27 -12.44
CA SER A 1 0.99 19.29 -13.83
C SER A 1 0.48 18.05 -14.56
N VAL A 2 0.40 18.09 -15.89
CA VAL A 2 -0.06 16.94 -16.70
C VAL A 2 0.88 15.74 -16.53
N ALA A 3 2.19 15.97 -16.50
CA ALA A 3 3.20 14.92 -16.29
C ALA A 3 3.01 14.18 -14.95
N LEU A 4 2.70 14.90 -13.86
CA LEU A 4 2.44 14.28 -12.56
C LEU A 4 1.20 13.38 -12.60
N ALA A 5 0.11 13.86 -13.21
CA ALA A 5 -1.12 13.10 -13.35
C ALA A 5 -0.91 11.82 -14.19
N GLN A 6 -0.11 11.89 -15.25
CA GLN A 6 0.28 10.72 -16.06
C GLN A 6 1.08 9.71 -15.23
N GLY A 7 2.02 10.17 -14.41
CA GLY A 7 2.79 9.32 -13.50
C GLY A 7 1.91 8.61 -12.46
N VAL A 8 0.96 9.33 -11.85
CA VAL A 8 -0.03 8.75 -10.94
C VAL A 8 -0.87 7.70 -11.65
N ALA A 9 -1.43 8.02 -12.82
CA ALA A 9 -2.26 7.11 -13.59
C ALA A 9 -1.49 5.85 -14.03
N GLN A 10 -0.20 5.97 -14.32
CA GLN A 10 0.70 4.84 -14.59
C GLN A 10 0.86 3.93 -13.38
N ALA A 11 1.18 4.49 -12.21
CA ALA A 11 1.46 3.71 -11.01
C ALA A 11 0.22 2.96 -10.51
N LEU A 12 -0.96 3.59 -10.61
CA LEU A 12 -2.22 3.01 -10.15
C LEU A 12 -2.82 1.93 -11.08
N ARG A 13 -2.20 1.62 -12.23
CA ARG A 13 -2.71 0.56 -13.13
C ARG A 13 -2.67 -0.84 -12.52
N SER A 14 -1.70 -1.09 -11.64
CA SER A 14 -1.50 -2.40 -11.01
C SER A 14 -1.38 -2.33 -9.49
N ARG A 15 -1.65 -1.16 -8.90
CA ARG A 15 -1.51 -0.88 -7.46
C ARG A 15 -2.64 0.03 -7.01
N LEU A 16 -2.95 0.01 -5.71
CA LEU A 16 -3.96 0.88 -5.11
C LEU A 16 -3.37 2.16 -4.51
N ALA A 17 -2.05 2.33 -4.51
CA ALA A 17 -1.42 3.55 -4.04
C ALA A 17 -0.06 3.78 -4.71
N CYS A 18 0.38 5.03 -4.74
CA CYS A 18 1.72 5.43 -5.15
C CYS A 18 2.24 6.59 -4.31
N LEU A 19 3.55 6.60 -4.07
CA LEU A 19 4.26 7.73 -3.49
C LEU A 19 4.65 8.72 -4.58
N LEU A 20 4.51 10.00 -4.27
CA LEU A 20 4.89 11.12 -5.12
C LEU A 20 6.14 11.76 -4.54
N ALA A 21 7.22 11.79 -5.33
CA ALA A 21 8.47 12.41 -4.94
C ALA A 21 8.22 13.85 -4.45
N GLN A 22 8.60 14.13 -3.19
CA GLN A 22 8.45 15.44 -2.53
C GLN A 22 6.99 15.93 -2.36
N HIS A 23 5.96 15.08 -2.49
CA HIS A 23 4.56 15.53 -2.39
C HIS A 23 3.70 14.71 -1.42
N GLY A 24 3.93 13.41 -1.28
CA GLY A 24 3.15 12.55 -0.38
C GLY A 24 2.65 11.29 -1.08
N LEU A 25 1.39 10.91 -0.87
CA LEU A 25 0.79 9.73 -1.48
C LEU A 25 -0.55 10.00 -2.16
N VAL A 26 -0.85 9.16 -3.15
CA VAL A 26 -2.20 9.02 -3.71
C VAL A 26 -2.62 7.57 -3.55
N SER A 27 -3.85 7.35 -3.08
CA SER A 27 -4.48 6.03 -2.98
C SER A 27 -5.80 5.98 -3.72
N ALA A 28 -6.25 4.76 -4.02
CA ALA A 28 -7.48 4.46 -4.71
C ALA A 28 -8.18 3.26 -4.07
N GLY A 29 -9.49 3.18 -4.29
CA GLY A 29 -10.34 2.09 -3.82
C GLY A 29 -11.70 2.16 -4.50
N ARG A 30 -12.51 1.10 -4.42
CA ARG A 30 -13.86 1.10 -5.01
C ARG A 30 -14.82 2.04 -4.26
N THR A 31 -14.46 2.41 -3.04
CA THR A 31 -15.16 3.38 -2.21
C THR A 31 -14.14 4.31 -1.55
N MET A 32 -14.58 5.49 -1.11
CA MET A 32 -13.74 6.41 -0.35
C MET A 32 -13.17 5.74 0.92
N ALA A 33 -13.98 4.94 1.61
CA ALA A 33 -13.54 4.19 2.79
C ALA A 33 -12.41 3.20 2.47
N GLN A 34 -12.48 2.51 1.32
CA GLN A 34 -11.39 1.63 0.88
C GLN A 34 -10.12 2.43 0.52
N ALA A 35 -10.26 3.54 -0.21
CA ALA A 35 -9.12 4.39 -0.56
C ALA A 35 -8.43 4.96 0.70
N LEU A 36 -9.22 5.36 1.70
CA LEU A 36 -8.73 5.83 2.99
C LEU A 36 -8.02 4.72 3.77
N ALA A 37 -8.57 3.51 3.81
CA ALA A 37 -7.92 2.37 4.46
C ALA A 37 -6.56 2.07 3.81
N VAL A 38 -6.48 2.04 2.48
CA VAL A 38 -5.21 1.88 1.76
C VAL A 38 -4.22 3.00 2.10
N MET A 39 -4.68 4.25 2.18
CA MET A 39 -3.85 5.40 2.55
C MET A 39 -3.21 5.22 3.93
N ILE A 40 -4.03 4.86 4.93
CA ILE A 40 -3.60 4.64 6.31
C ILE A 40 -2.57 3.50 6.40
N GLU A 41 -2.81 2.38 5.72
CA GLU A 41 -1.89 1.25 5.73
C GLU A 41 -0.55 1.61 5.09
N VAL A 42 -0.56 2.32 3.95
CA VAL A 42 0.69 2.76 3.29
C VAL A 42 1.48 3.73 4.18
N GLU A 43 0.80 4.66 4.86
CA GLU A 43 1.46 5.58 5.80
C GLU A 43 2.07 4.83 7.01
N SER A 44 1.33 3.85 7.55
CA SER A 44 1.83 2.98 8.64
C SER A 44 3.06 2.17 8.20
N LEU A 45 3.03 1.61 6.99
CA LEU A 45 4.16 0.89 6.40
C LEU A 45 5.36 1.80 6.15
N ALA A 46 5.13 3.02 5.63
CA ALA A 46 6.19 3.99 5.40
C ALA A 46 6.89 4.37 6.71
N ARG A 47 6.13 4.66 7.77
CA ARG A 47 6.67 4.91 9.11
C ARG A 47 7.47 3.72 9.63
N THR A 48 6.90 2.52 9.56
CA THR A 48 7.56 1.29 10.02
C THR A 48 8.87 1.05 9.27
N TYR A 49 8.86 1.24 7.95
CA TYR A 49 10.05 1.09 7.12
C TYR A 49 11.14 2.10 7.46
N LEU A 50 10.78 3.37 7.66
CA LEU A 50 11.72 4.41 8.09
C LEU A 50 12.33 4.11 9.48
N LEU A 51 11.51 3.63 10.43
CA LEU A 51 12.00 3.21 11.73
C LEU A 51 12.94 2.01 11.63
N ALA A 52 12.60 1.01 10.80
CA ALA A 52 13.45 -0.15 10.59
C ALA A 52 14.79 0.24 9.94
N LEU A 53 14.77 1.15 8.95
CA LEU A 53 15.97 1.73 8.35
C LEU A 53 16.86 2.44 9.38
N SER A 54 16.26 3.14 10.34
CA SER A 54 17.02 3.79 11.42
C SER A 54 17.70 2.81 12.36
N ALA A 55 17.18 1.58 12.46
CA ALA A 55 17.74 0.50 13.29
C ALA A 55 18.74 -0.40 12.52
N GLY A 56 18.80 -0.30 11.18
CA GLY A 56 19.67 -1.12 10.34
C GLY A 56 19.06 -1.40 8.97
N THR A 57 19.48 -2.50 8.33
CA THR A 57 18.89 -2.93 7.06
C THR A 57 17.69 -3.85 7.33
N PRO A 58 16.45 -3.45 7.01
CA PRO A 58 15.30 -4.32 7.16
C PRO A 58 15.35 -5.50 6.19
N SER A 59 14.91 -6.68 6.64
CA SER A 59 14.67 -7.83 5.77
C SER A 59 13.45 -7.54 4.89
N ILE A 60 13.62 -7.64 3.57
CA ILE A 60 12.56 -7.41 2.58
C ILE A 60 12.10 -8.76 2.06
N LEU A 61 10.77 -8.99 2.11
CA LEU A 61 10.17 -10.18 1.52
C LEU A 61 10.37 -10.20 0.01
N ASP A 62 10.76 -11.34 -0.52
CA ASP A 62 10.84 -11.51 -1.97
C ASP A 62 9.45 -11.61 -2.62
N ALA A 63 9.41 -11.57 -3.95
CA ALA A 63 8.15 -11.61 -4.70
C ALA A 63 7.35 -12.91 -4.46
N GLY A 64 8.02 -14.03 -4.24
CA GLY A 64 7.39 -15.33 -3.98
C GLY A 64 6.80 -15.41 -2.57
N GLU A 65 7.51 -14.90 -1.56
CA GLU A 65 7.01 -14.73 -0.20
C GLU A 65 5.80 -13.80 -0.18
N MET A 66 5.86 -12.68 -0.91
CA MET A 66 4.75 -11.75 -0.98
C MET A 66 3.51 -12.37 -1.65
N ALA A 67 3.71 -13.15 -2.72
CA ALA A 67 2.62 -13.88 -3.37
C ALA A 67 1.93 -14.85 -2.39
N ARG A 68 2.70 -15.60 -1.59
CA ARG A 68 2.16 -16.52 -0.56
C ARG A 68 1.37 -15.79 0.53
N VAL A 69 1.82 -14.60 0.93
CA VAL A 69 1.09 -13.77 1.90
C VAL A 69 -0.23 -13.30 1.29
N VAL A 70 -0.23 -12.77 0.06
CA VAL A 70 -1.45 -12.33 -0.64
C VAL A 70 -2.45 -13.49 -0.79
N GLU A 71 -1.97 -14.69 -1.14
CA GLU A 71 -2.80 -15.89 -1.21
C GLU A 71 -3.47 -16.18 0.15
N LYS A 72 -2.72 -16.18 1.25
CA LYS A 72 -3.26 -16.39 2.60
C LYS A 72 -4.26 -15.31 3.02
N PHE A 73 -4.09 -14.08 2.53
CA PHE A 73 -5.01 -12.97 2.82
C PHE A 73 -6.38 -13.12 2.15
N THR A 74 -6.52 -13.91 1.07
CA THR A 74 -7.82 -14.11 0.40
C THR A 74 -8.90 -14.78 1.29
N GLY A 75 -8.50 -15.40 2.41
CA GLY A 75 -9.40 -15.92 3.44
C GLY A 75 -9.38 -15.18 4.79
N TYR A 76 -8.44 -14.25 4.99
CA TYR A 76 -8.22 -13.57 6.26
C TYR A 76 -9.07 -12.29 6.33
N GLY A 77 -9.84 -12.10 7.41
CA GLY A 77 -10.74 -10.94 7.58
C GLY A 77 -12.20 -11.14 7.13
N ARG A 78 -12.55 -12.27 6.50
CA ARG A 78 -13.96 -12.59 6.14
C ARG A 78 -14.82 -13.03 7.34
N LYS A 79 -14.23 -13.12 8.54
CA LYS A 79 -14.95 -13.29 9.82
C LYS A 79 -14.83 -12.04 10.68
N ARG A 80 -15.70 -11.05 10.44
CA ARG A 80 -16.46 -10.31 11.48
C ARG A 80 -17.29 -9.18 10.84
N GLN A 81 -18.43 -9.55 10.26
CA GLN A 81 -19.65 -8.75 10.36
C GLN A 81 -20.78 -9.73 10.67
N ALA A 82 -20.87 -10.11 11.94
CA ALA A 82 -22.09 -10.67 12.49
C ALA A 82 -22.73 -9.55 13.32
N ARG A 83 -23.82 -9.01 12.75
CA ARG A 83 -24.82 -8.06 13.30
C ARG A 83 -24.32 -6.75 13.92
#